data_AF-A0A8J7LVX0-F1
#
_entry.id   AF-A0A8J7LVX0-F1
#
_cell.length_a   1.000
_cell.length_b   1.000
_cell.length_c   1.000
_cell.angle_alpha   90.00
_cell.angle_beta   90.00
_cell.angle_gamma   90.00
#
_symmetry.space_group_name_H-M   'P 1'
#
loop_
_entity.id
_entity.type
_entity.pdbx_description
1 polymer ?
#
loop_
_entity_poly.entity_id
_entity_poly.type
_entity_poly.pdbx_seq_one_letter_code
_entity_poly.pdbx_strand_id
1 'polypeptide(L)'
;MFYSVCAGSPQQGVPTAVGEVRRAGPRDLAGGVDRFVDASGELRLLFPGVLPVAAPFILFRLKREGFSRCRAEATRDGILVTAHR
;
A
#
# COMPACT_ATOMS: atom_id res chain seq x y z
N MET A 1 -15.10 21.70 -7.97
CA MET A 1 -13.77 21.20 -7.52
C MET A 1 -13.62 19.80 -8.08
N PHE A 2 -12.97 19.67 -9.24
CA PHE A 2 -12.87 18.40 -9.98
C PHE A 2 -11.59 17.69 -9.55
N TYR A 3 -11.67 16.55 -8.86
CA TYR A 3 -10.54 15.66 -8.68
C TYR A 3 -10.46 14.72 -9.89
N SER A 4 -9.42 14.91 -10.71
CA SER A 4 -9.08 14.00 -11.80
C SER A 4 -8.54 12.70 -11.21
N VAL A 5 -9.31 11.62 -11.29
CA VAL A 5 -8.87 10.27 -10.93
C VAL A 5 -8.06 9.72 -12.11
N CYS A 6 -6.74 9.84 -12.04
CA CYS A 6 -5.86 9.04 -12.90
C CYS A 6 -5.96 7.59 -12.44
N ALA A 7 -6.76 6.77 -13.14
CA ALA A 7 -6.83 5.34 -12.92
C ALA A 7 -5.46 4.72 -13.22
N GLY A 8 -4.68 4.42 -12.17
CA GLY A 8 -3.45 3.66 -12.30
C GLY A 8 -3.76 2.26 -12.84
N SER A 9 -3.11 1.90 -13.95
CA SER A 9 -3.23 0.59 -14.57
C SER A 9 -2.90 -0.52 -13.57
N PRO A 10 -3.67 -1.64 -13.55
CA PRO A 10 -3.37 -2.77 -12.69
C PRO A 10 -2.07 -3.44 -13.15
N GLN A 11 -0.98 -3.27 -12.40
CA GLN A 11 0.25 -4.04 -12.63
C GLN A 11 0.09 -5.45 -12.05
N GLN A 12 -0.54 -6.35 -12.82
CA GLN A 12 -0.64 -7.77 -12.50
C GLN A 12 0.66 -8.50 -12.88
N GLY A 13 1.21 -9.27 -11.93
CA GLY A 13 1.85 -10.55 -12.28
C GLY A 13 3.37 -10.72 -12.18
N VAL A 14 4.16 -9.73 -11.74
CA VAL A 14 5.61 -9.93 -11.54
C VAL A 14 5.91 -10.21 -10.06
N PRO A 15 6.67 -11.28 -9.73
CA PRO A 15 7.13 -11.52 -8.36
C PRO A 15 7.94 -10.31 -7.86
N THR A 16 7.51 -9.75 -6.73
CA THR A 16 8.04 -8.49 -6.18
C THR A 16 9.52 -8.64 -5.85
N ALA A 17 10.36 -7.74 -6.38
CA ALA A 17 11.77 -7.68 -6.01
C ALA A 17 11.89 -7.29 -4.52
N VAL A 18 12.84 -7.90 -3.81
CA VAL A 18 13.01 -7.68 -2.37
C VAL A 18 13.19 -6.19 -2.09
N GLY A 19 12.35 -5.64 -1.20
CA GLY A 19 12.40 -4.26 -0.76
C GLY A 19 11.84 -3.20 -1.72
N GLU A 20 11.25 -3.59 -2.86
CA GLU A 20 10.65 -2.67 -3.83
C GLU A 20 9.42 -1.95 -3.27
N VAL A 21 9.34 -0.63 -3.46
CA VAL A 21 8.16 0.17 -3.09
C VAL A 21 7.18 0.19 -4.24
N ARG A 22 5.98 -0.36 -4.03
CA ARG A 22 4.92 -0.40 -5.06
C ARG A 22 3.87 0.67 -4.83
N ARG A 23 3.34 1.22 -5.91
CA ARG A 23 2.20 2.15 -5.83
C ARG A 23 0.90 1.36 -5.69
N ALA A 24 0.03 1.78 -4.78
CA ALA A 24 -1.28 1.18 -4.55
C ALA A 24 -2.36 2.25 -4.46
N GLY A 25 -3.55 1.91 -4.94
CA GLY A 25 -4.76 2.70 -4.76
C GLY A 25 -5.67 2.14 -3.66
N PRO A 26 -6.72 2.89 -3.27
CA PRO A 26 -7.70 2.41 -2.29
C PRO A 26 -8.37 1.06 -2.66
N ARG A 27 -8.51 0.77 -3.97
CA ARG A 27 -9.08 -0.50 -4.45
C ARG A 27 -8.15 -1.70 -4.24
N ASP A 28 -6.84 -1.46 -4.15
CA ASP A 28 -5.87 -2.52 -3.90
C ASP A 28 -5.92 -3.03 -2.47
N LEU A 29 -6.31 -2.18 -1.52
CA LEU A 29 -6.61 -2.61 -0.16
C LEU A 29 -7.85 -3.51 -0.11
N ALA A 30 -8.83 -3.27 -0.99
CA ALA A 30 -10.09 -4.00 -1.02
C ALA A 30 -9.94 -5.46 -1.50
N GLY A 31 -9.06 -5.70 -2.46
CA GLY A 31 -8.88 -7.01 -3.13
C GLY A 31 -7.82 -7.93 -2.53
N GLY A 32 -7.31 -7.61 -1.33
CA GLY A 32 -6.21 -8.34 -0.69
C GLY A 32 -4.84 -7.80 -1.11
N VAL A 33 -3.98 -7.59 -0.12
CA VAL A 33 -2.64 -6.97 -0.32
C VAL A 33 -1.49 -7.98 -0.42
N ASP A 34 -1.77 -9.28 -0.30
CA ASP A 34 -0.75 -10.34 -0.32
C ASP A 34 0.09 -10.36 -1.60
N ARG A 35 -0.51 -9.95 -2.73
CA ARG A 35 0.18 -9.83 -4.02
C ARG A 35 1.30 -8.78 -4.05
N PHE A 36 1.37 -7.92 -3.04
CA PHE A 36 2.41 -6.90 -2.90
C PHE A 36 3.49 -7.28 -1.89
N VAL A 37 3.38 -8.46 -1.29
CA VAL A 37 4.40 -8.99 -0.39
C VAL A 37 5.55 -9.53 -1.22
N ASP A 38 6.77 -9.21 -0.82
CA ASP A 38 7.98 -9.71 -1.46
C ASP A 38 8.40 -11.10 -0.93
N ALA A 39 9.47 -11.64 -1.51
CA ALA A 39 9.98 -12.96 -1.12
C ALA A 39 10.46 -13.02 0.35
N SER A 40 10.68 -11.87 1.00
CA SER A 40 11.09 -11.78 2.41
C SER A 40 9.92 -11.64 3.38
N GLY A 41 8.68 -11.59 2.89
CA GLY A 41 7.49 -11.35 3.71
C GLY A 41 7.24 -9.87 3.99
N GLU A 42 7.99 -8.97 3.34
CA GLU A 42 7.86 -7.52 3.52
C GLU A 42 6.87 -6.94 2.50
N LEU A 43 6.05 -6.01 2.98
CA LEU A 43 5.09 -5.23 2.21
C LEU A 43 5.54 -3.78 2.23
N ARG A 44 5.68 -3.15 1.06
CA ARG A 44 6.01 -1.71 0.93
C ARG A 44 5.12 -1.03 -0.10
N LEU A 45 4.12 -0.29 0.37
CA LEU A 45 3.11 0.36 -0.47
C LEU A 45 3.13 1.88 -0.33
N LEU A 46 3.27 2.58 -1.44
CA LEU A 46 3.04 4.02 -1.54
C LEU A 46 1.63 4.28 -2.04
N PHE A 47 0.85 5.05 -1.28
CA PHE A 47 -0.47 5.53 -1.67
C PHE A 47 -0.37 7.00 -2.12
N PRO A 48 -0.15 7.25 -3.42
CA PRO A 48 0.08 8.61 -3.92
C PRO A 48 -1.16 9.49 -3.77
N GLY A 49 -0.97 10.74 -3.38
CA GLY A 49 -2.05 11.73 -3.21
C GLY A 49 -3.00 11.44 -2.04
N VAL A 50 -2.72 10.41 -1.23
CA VAL A 50 -3.54 10.08 -0.06
C VAL A 50 -3.09 10.93 1.14
N LEU A 51 -4.06 11.58 1.78
CA LEU A 51 -3.83 12.43 2.94
C LEU A 51 -3.45 11.61 4.19
N PRO A 52 -2.51 12.07 5.04
CA PRO A 52 -2.04 11.35 6.23
C PRO A 52 -3.14 10.88 7.19
N VAL A 53 -4.29 11.57 7.23
CA VAL A 53 -5.47 11.18 8.02
C VAL A 53 -6.02 9.80 7.64
N ALA A 54 -5.70 9.29 6.43
CA ALA A 54 -6.08 7.95 6.01
C ALA A 54 -5.21 6.84 6.64
N ALA A 55 -4.06 7.17 7.24
CA ALA A 55 -3.10 6.18 7.75
C ALA A 55 -3.72 5.19 8.75
N PRO A 56 -4.52 5.59 9.76
CA PRO A 56 -5.12 4.65 10.69
C PRO A 56 -6.01 3.60 10.00
N PHE A 57 -6.75 3.99 8.96
CA PHE A 57 -7.62 3.08 8.21
C PHE A 57 -6.82 2.04 7.42
N ILE A 58 -5.70 2.47 6.81
CA ILE A 58 -4.80 1.57 6.08
C ILE A 58 -4.16 0.58 7.06
N LEU A 59 -3.62 1.07 8.18
CA LEU A 59 -2.97 0.24 9.20
C LEU A 59 -3.95 -0.76 9.83
N PHE A 60 -5.17 -0.32 10.16
CA PHE A 60 -6.21 -1.21 10.70
C PHE A 60 -6.56 -2.33 9.72
N ARG A 61 -6.67 -2.01 8.43
CA ARG A 61 -6.95 -3.01 7.41
C ARG A 61 -5.81 -4.02 7.27
N LEU A 62 -4.56 -3.57 7.22
CA LEU A 62 -3.39 -4.46 7.22
C LEU A 62 -3.38 -5.37 8.45
N LYS A 63 -3.69 -4.84 9.63
CA LYS A 63 -3.76 -5.63 10.87
C LYS A 63 -4.84 -6.72 10.79
N ARG A 64 -6.01 -6.41 10.21
CA ARG A 64 -7.11 -7.38 10.01
C ARG A 64 -6.78 -8.47 8.99
N GLU A 65 -5.98 -8.15 7.99
CA GLU A 65 -5.49 -9.11 7.00
C GLU A 65 -4.40 -10.05 7.58
N GLY A 66 -3.90 -9.76 8.79
CA GLY A 66 -2.91 -10.61 9.48
C GLY A 66 -1.48 -10.07 9.45
N PHE A 67 -1.26 -8.85 8.95
CA PHE A 67 0.07 -8.26 8.96
C PHE A 67 0.52 -7.80 10.35
N SER A 68 1.83 -7.87 10.56
CA SER A 68 2.55 -7.39 11.75
C SER A 68 3.50 -6.25 11.38
N ARG A 69 4.11 -5.60 12.39
CA ARG A 69 5.08 -4.50 12.21
C ARG A 69 4.60 -3.38 11.25
N CYS A 70 3.29 -3.12 11.25
CA CYS A 70 2.67 -2.12 10.37
C CYS A 70 3.14 -0.70 10.76
N ARG A 71 3.72 0.05 9.82
CA ARG A 71 4.16 1.44 9.96
C ARG A 71 3.63 2.27 8.80
N ALA A 72 3.22 3.50 9.07
CA ALA A 72 2.86 4.48 8.06
C ALA A 72 3.73 5.73 8.22
N GLU A 73 4.20 6.27 7.11
CA GLU A 73 5.02 7.47 7.04
C GLU A 73 4.39 8.43 6.03
N ALA A 74 4.13 9.66 6.46
CA ALA A 74 3.70 10.72 5.56
C ALA A 74 4.90 11.22 4.74
N THR A 75 4.74 11.22 3.43
CA THR A 75 5.74 11.70 2.47
C THR A 75 5.17 12.88 1.68
N ARG A 76 6.00 13.55 0.87
CA ARG A 76 5.52 14.61 -0.03
C ARG A 76 4.53 14.08 -1.08
N ASP A 77 4.67 12.81 -1.44
CA ASP A 77 3.87 12.19 -2.52
C ASP A 77 2.61 11.49 -2.00
N GLY A 78 2.44 11.32 -0.68
CA GLY A 78 1.32 10.60 -0.07
C GLY A 78 1.75 9.81 1.16
N ILE A 79 1.17 8.63 1.38
CA ILE A 79 1.52 7.77 2.52
C ILE A 79 2.34 6.55 2.06
N LEU A 80 3.54 6.39 2.62
CA LEU A 80 4.28 5.13 2.54
C LEU A 80 3.89 4.23 3.70
N VAL A 81 3.52 2.98 3.40
CA VAL A 81 3.15 1.98 4.39
C VAL A 81 4.07 0.78 4.25
N THR A 82 4.58 0.31 5.39
CA THR A 82 5.39 -0.90 5.48
C THR A 82 4.76 -1.89 6.45
N ALA A 83 4.84 -3.19 6.18
CA ALA A 83 4.37 -4.23 7.09
C ALA A 83 5.08 -5.56 6.80
N HIS A 84 5.00 -6.50 7.74
CA HIS A 84 5.57 -7.85 7.61
C HIS A 84 4.46 -8.89 7.75
N ARG A 85 4.52 -9.93 6.93
CA ARG A 85 3.72 -11.14 7.08
C ARG A 85 4.54 -12.21 7.79
#